data_AF-A0A0P7CZP8-F1
#
_entry.id   AF-A0A0P7CZP8-F1
#
_cell.length_a   1.000
_cell.length_b   1.000
_cell.length_c   1.000
_cell.angle_alpha   90.00
_cell.angle_beta   90.00
_cell.angle_gamma   90.00
#
_symmetry.space_group_name_H-M   'P 1'
#
loop_
_entity.id
_entity.type
_entity.pdbx_description
1 polymer ?
#
loop_
_entity_poly.entity_id
_entity_poly.type
_entity_poly.pdbx_seq_one_letter_code
_entity_poly.pdbx_strand_id
1 'polypeptide(L)'
;MSDIRIGISGWRYGPWRKDFYPKGLPQDDELAFASRAVNSIEINGSFYSLQTPERYQGWHDQTPPGFVFAVKAPRYITHVRRLKDIEEAVANFFASGPLLLGKKLGPFLWQFPPNMKFDEGRFARFLELLPHSRKEARECAQGCAQRLKDNGSTDIRGNARLRHAVEIRNESFLCEAFIKLLRKHQVALVVADSAGKWPYVEDLTADFVYMRLHGDVELYSSGYTAQALRRWKQRIQHWSQGRQADDAQLVVPGPPPRRAARDVYCYFDNDQKVHAPYDARRLLQKLSLDHELMTEPGVVPEVTL
;
A
#
# COMPACT_ATOMS: atom_id res chain seq x y z
N MET A 1 -2.34 15.86 13.83
CA MET A 1 -1.07 15.31 13.32
C MET A 1 -1.42 14.31 12.23
N SER A 2 -0.61 14.20 11.19
CA SER A 2 -0.72 13.14 10.17
C SER A 2 -0.13 11.84 10.66
N ASP A 3 -0.71 10.71 10.24
CA ASP A 3 -0.14 9.39 10.49
C ASP A 3 0.97 9.07 9.48
N ILE A 4 2.11 8.55 9.97
CA ILE A 4 3.21 8.04 9.12
C ILE A 4 3.32 6.53 9.33
N ARG A 5 3.05 5.78 8.28
CA ARG A 5 2.96 4.32 8.25
C ARG A 5 4.04 3.78 7.31
N ILE A 6 5.07 3.15 7.87
CA ILE A 6 6.23 2.64 7.14
C ILE A 6 6.38 1.14 7.42
N GLY A 7 6.55 0.37 6.35
CA GLY A 7 6.96 -1.01 6.48
C GLY A 7 7.22 -1.68 5.14
N ILE A 8 6.71 -2.90 5.00
CA ILE A 8 7.13 -3.84 3.96
C ILE A 8 5.95 -4.32 3.11
N SER A 9 6.26 -4.81 1.91
CA SER A 9 5.28 -5.33 0.96
C SER A 9 5.23 -6.85 1.05
N GLY A 10 4.31 -7.38 1.86
CA GLY A 10 4.25 -8.80 2.20
C GLY A 10 5.27 -9.19 3.28
N TRP A 11 5.11 -10.41 3.80
CA TRP A 11 5.93 -10.92 4.91
C TRP A 11 6.37 -12.37 4.75
N ARG A 12 5.75 -13.15 3.86
CA ARG A 12 6.06 -14.58 3.69
C ARG A 12 7.10 -14.79 2.58
N TYR A 13 8.38 -14.63 2.92
CA TYR A 13 9.49 -14.83 1.99
C TYR A 13 10.52 -15.81 2.55
N GLY A 14 10.80 -16.89 1.80
CA GLY A 14 11.76 -17.92 2.20
C GLY A 14 13.16 -17.38 2.57
N PRO A 15 13.77 -16.49 1.76
CA PRO A 15 15.08 -15.91 2.05
C PRO A 15 15.16 -15.09 3.34
N TRP A 16 14.02 -14.63 3.89
CA TRP A 16 14.01 -13.82 5.11
C TRP A 16 14.24 -14.65 6.37
N ARG A 17 14.07 -15.96 6.28
CA ARG A 17 14.25 -16.88 7.41
C ARG A 17 15.71 -17.05 7.76
N LYS A 18 16.01 -16.97 9.06
CA LYS A 18 17.38 -16.98 9.61
C LYS A 18 18.18 -15.71 9.27
N ASP A 19 17.51 -14.67 8.77
CA ASP A 19 18.06 -13.34 8.55
C ASP A 19 17.13 -12.31 9.20
N PHE A 20 16.06 -11.87 8.53
CA PHE A 20 15.05 -11.03 9.16
C PHE A 20 14.24 -11.75 10.23
N TYR A 21 13.83 -13.00 9.97
CA TYR A 21 13.17 -13.84 10.98
C TYR A 21 14.22 -14.63 11.76
N PRO A 22 14.17 -14.65 13.09
CA PRO A 22 15.10 -15.41 13.90
C PRO A 22 15.01 -16.91 13.59
N LYS A 23 16.12 -17.62 13.81
CA LYS A 23 16.20 -19.06 13.60
C LYS A 23 15.18 -19.77 14.50
N GLY A 24 14.32 -20.58 13.88
CA GLY A 24 13.33 -21.40 14.60
C GLY A 24 11.95 -20.75 14.78
N LEU A 25 11.74 -19.52 14.29
CA LEU A 25 10.41 -18.91 14.29
C LEU A 25 9.43 -19.75 13.43
N PRO A 26 8.28 -20.18 13.99
CA PRO A 26 7.23 -20.82 13.20
C PRO A 26 6.72 -19.91 12.08
N GLN A 27 6.42 -20.47 10.91
CA GLN A 27 5.95 -19.67 9.77
C GLN A 27 4.65 -18.91 10.07
N ASP A 28 3.76 -19.49 10.89
CA ASP A 28 2.50 -18.84 11.22
C ASP A 28 2.68 -17.63 12.16
N ASP A 29 3.82 -17.54 12.85
CA ASP A 29 4.19 -16.39 13.69
C ASP A 29 4.95 -15.30 12.91
N GLU A 30 5.25 -15.51 11.62
CA GLU A 30 5.97 -14.52 10.79
C GLU A 30 5.24 -13.16 10.75
N LEU A 31 3.90 -13.14 10.74
CA LEU A 31 3.14 -11.89 10.78
C LEU A 31 3.21 -11.21 12.15
N ALA A 32 3.06 -11.98 13.23
CA ALA A 32 3.16 -11.47 14.59
C ALA A 32 4.55 -10.84 14.83
N PHE A 33 5.61 -11.49 14.34
CA PHE A 33 6.97 -10.95 14.39
C PHE A 33 7.11 -9.68 13.54
N ALA A 34 6.73 -9.74 12.26
CA ALA A 34 6.94 -8.62 11.32
C ALA A 34 6.15 -7.37 11.73
N SER A 35 4.92 -7.53 12.19
CA SER A 35 4.05 -6.43 12.63
C SER A 35 4.50 -5.71 13.90
N ARG A 36 5.54 -6.24 14.57
CA ARG A 36 6.22 -5.60 15.70
C ARG A 36 7.59 -5.03 15.33
N ALA A 37 8.08 -5.29 14.12
CA ALA A 37 9.33 -4.75 13.59
C ALA A 37 9.11 -3.45 12.80
N VAL A 38 7.90 -3.28 12.27
CA VAL A 38 7.41 -2.12 11.49
C VAL A 38 6.00 -1.74 11.96
N ASN A 39 5.50 -0.55 11.59
CA ASN A 39 4.19 -0.07 12.05
C ASN A 39 3.05 -0.19 11.00
N SER A 40 3.36 -0.76 9.83
CA SER A 40 2.41 -0.99 8.73
C SER A 40 2.90 -2.06 7.75
N ILE A 41 2.00 -2.80 7.10
CA ILE A 41 2.34 -3.79 6.06
C ILE A 41 1.39 -3.67 4.86
N GLU A 42 1.91 -3.76 3.64
CA GLU A 42 1.10 -3.93 2.42
C GLU A 42 0.81 -5.42 2.19
N ILE A 43 -0.46 -5.82 2.21
CA ILE A 43 -0.89 -7.18 1.90
C ILE A 43 -0.75 -7.43 0.40
N ASN A 44 0.17 -8.32 0.06
CA ASN A 44 0.46 -8.72 -1.32
C ASN A 44 -0.28 -9.99 -1.78
N GLY A 45 -0.70 -10.87 -0.87
CA GLY A 45 -1.38 -12.12 -1.23
C GLY A 45 -2.67 -11.91 -2.04
N SER A 46 -3.42 -10.84 -1.72
CA SER A 46 -4.64 -10.43 -2.41
C SER A 46 -4.44 -10.05 -3.88
N PHE A 47 -3.20 -9.73 -4.29
CA PHE A 47 -2.85 -9.48 -5.68
C PHE A 47 -2.98 -10.75 -6.54
N TYR A 48 -2.65 -11.91 -5.99
CA TYR A 48 -2.58 -13.18 -6.73
C TYR A 48 -3.88 -13.98 -6.66
N SER A 49 -4.58 -13.93 -5.53
CA SER A 49 -5.87 -14.60 -5.34
C SER A 49 -6.73 -13.84 -4.34
N LEU A 50 -8.05 -13.98 -4.46
CA LEU A 50 -8.95 -13.54 -3.40
C LEU A 50 -8.62 -14.28 -2.11
N GLN A 51 -8.57 -13.54 -1.01
CA GLN A 51 -8.36 -14.09 0.33
C GLN A 51 -9.72 -14.33 0.96
N THR A 52 -9.78 -15.22 1.95
CA THR A 52 -11.05 -15.51 2.63
C THR A 52 -11.29 -14.55 3.79
N PRO A 53 -12.54 -14.38 4.24
CA PRO A 53 -12.86 -13.61 5.43
C PRO A 53 -12.01 -13.99 6.65
N GLU A 54 -11.80 -15.28 6.88
CA GLU A 54 -11.04 -15.81 8.01
C GLU A 54 -9.56 -15.39 7.97
N ARG A 55 -8.98 -15.28 6.76
CA ARG A 55 -7.60 -14.78 6.61
C ARG A 55 -7.49 -13.31 6.99
N TYR A 56 -8.42 -12.47 6.53
CA TYR A 56 -8.43 -11.05 6.90
C TYR A 56 -8.64 -10.87 8.40
N GLN A 57 -9.56 -11.63 9.00
CA GLN A 57 -9.79 -11.62 10.45
C GLN A 57 -8.54 -12.10 11.21
N GLY A 58 -7.92 -13.19 10.78
CA GLY A 58 -6.68 -13.68 11.37
C GLY A 58 -5.53 -12.66 11.29
N TRP A 59 -5.36 -11.95 10.17
CA TRP A 59 -4.37 -10.87 10.07
C TRP A 59 -4.70 -9.67 10.96
N HIS A 60 -5.98 -9.34 11.10
CA HIS A 60 -6.41 -8.35 12.07
C HIS A 60 -6.03 -8.78 13.49
N ASP A 61 -6.28 -10.02 13.87
CA ASP A 61 -6.12 -10.48 15.27
C ASP A 61 -4.65 -10.71 15.66
N GLN A 62 -3.79 -11.12 14.71
CA GLN A 62 -2.36 -11.38 14.96
C GLN A 62 -1.49 -10.12 15.09
N THR A 63 -2.02 -8.93 14.82
CA THR A 63 -1.23 -7.69 14.81
C THR A 63 -1.51 -6.78 16.02
N PRO A 64 -0.58 -5.90 16.42
CA PRO A 64 -0.81 -5.00 17.55
C PRO A 64 -1.99 -4.03 17.36
N PRO A 65 -2.59 -3.50 18.45
CA PRO A 65 -3.47 -2.34 18.37
C PRO A 65 -2.80 -1.18 17.63
N GLY A 66 -3.58 -0.43 16.84
CA GLY A 66 -3.06 0.70 16.08
C GLY A 66 -2.22 0.35 14.83
N PHE A 67 -1.94 -0.94 14.58
CA PHE A 67 -1.32 -1.40 13.34
C PHE A 67 -2.23 -1.16 12.14
N VAL A 68 -1.68 -0.85 10.97
CA VAL A 68 -2.45 -0.60 9.75
C VAL A 68 -1.93 -1.46 8.60
N PHE A 69 -2.84 -1.96 7.77
CA PHE A 69 -2.53 -2.66 6.53
C PHE A 69 -2.92 -1.81 5.33
N ALA A 70 -2.05 -1.72 4.32
CA ALA A 70 -2.52 -1.48 2.95
C ALA A 70 -2.91 -2.81 2.29
N VAL A 71 -3.80 -2.77 1.31
CA VAL A 71 -4.24 -3.97 0.59
C VAL A 71 -4.02 -3.83 -0.90
N LYS A 72 -3.16 -4.66 -1.48
CA LYS A 72 -2.93 -4.68 -2.92
C LYS A 72 -4.07 -5.40 -3.63
N ALA A 73 -4.72 -4.70 -4.54
CA ALA A 73 -5.90 -5.20 -5.23
C ALA A 73 -5.55 -6.32 -6.24
N PRO A 74 -6.51 -7.18 -6.61
CA PRO A 74 -6.25 -8.32 -7.49
C PRO A 74 -5.69 -7.94 -8.86
N ARG A 75 -4.61 -8.62 -9.28
CA ARG A 75 -4.03 -8.51 -10.63
C ARG A 75 -5.02 -8.86 -11.73
N TYR A 76 -6.05 -9.65 -11.40
CA TYR A 76 -7.11 -9.99 -12.33
C TYR A 76 -7.79 -8.72 -12.88
N ILE A 77 -8.01 -7.71 -12.04
CA ILE A 77 -8.65 -6.45 -12.43
C ILE A 77 -7.69 -5.58 -13.26
N THR A 78 -6.46 -5.38 -12.77
CA THR A 78 -5.53 -4.39 -13.37
C THR A 78 -4.65 -4.95 -14.49
N HIS A 79 -4.26 -6.23 -14.44
CA HIS A 79 -3.33 -6.84 -15.40
C HIS A 79 -4.01 -7.73 -16.43
N VAL A 80 -4.98 -8.54 -15.99
CA VAL A 80 -5.67 -9.52 -16.86
C VAL A 80 -6.81 -8.84 -17.61
N ARG A 81 -7.79 -8.29 -16.89
CA ARG A 81 -8.94 -7.59 -17.48
C ARG A 81 -8.57 -6.21 -17.99
N ARG A 82 -7.52 -5.57 -17.45
CA ARG A 82 -7.06 -4.22 -17.83
C ARG A 82 -8.23 -3.22 -17.86
N LEU A 83 -9.04 -3.29 -16.80
CA LEU A 83 -10.24 -2.47 -16.59
C LEU A 83 -11.42 -2.72 -17.56
N LYS A 84 -11.47 -3.86 -18.26
CA LYS A 84 -12.62 -4.26 -19.10
C LYS A 84 -13.58 -5.18 -18.34
N ASP A 85 -14.84 -4.77 -18.23
CA ASP A 85 -15.95 -5.45 -17.52
C ASP A 85 -15.51 -6.03 -16.17
N ILE A 86 -15.17 -5.12 -15.27
CA ILE A 86 -14.56 -5.41 -13.97
C ILE A 86 -15.52 -5.23 -12.79
N GLU A 87 -16.78 -4.85 -13.04
CA GLU A 87 -17.79 -4.59 -12.01
C GLU A 87 -17.94 -5.76 -11.04
N GLU A 88 -18.19 -6.98 -11.56
CA GLU A 88 -18.27 -8.18 -10.72
C GLU A 88 -16.92 -8.50 -10.06
N ALA A 89 -15.79 -8.27 -10.73
CA ALA A 89 -14.47 -8.54 -10.17
C ALA A 89 -14.14 -7.61 -8.98
N VAL A 90 -14.52 -6.34 -9.05
CA VAL A 90 -14.40 -5.37 -7.96
C VAL A 90 -15.35 -5.75 -6.82
N ALA A 91 -16.61 -6.09 -7.13
CA ALA A 91 -17.57 -6.58 -6.14
C ALA A 91 -17.05 -7.84 -5.42
N ASN A 92 -16.50 -8.80 -6.17
CA ASN A 92 -15.89 -10.02 -5.66
C ASN A 92 -14.72 -9.72 -4.71
N PHE A 93 -13.91 -8.70 -5.00
CA PHE A 93 -12.82 -8.30 -4.13
C PHE A 93 -13.32 -7.77 -2.78
N PHE A 94 -14.29 -6.85 -2.78
CA PHE A 94 -14.85 -6.32 -1.52
C PHE A 94 -15.67 -7.35 -0.74
N ALA A 95 -16.37 -8.24 -1.43
CA ALA A 95 -17.09 -9.36 -0.81
C ALA A 95 -16.13 -10.40 -0.18
N SER A 96 -14.87 -10.48 -0.62
CA SER A 96 -13.91 -11.47 -0.11
C SER A 96 -13.46 -11.25 1.34
N GLY A 97 -13.79 -10.11 1.95
CA GLY A 97 -13.48 -9.82 3.35
C GLY A 97 -12.46 -8.72 3.69
N PRO A 98 -11.90 -7.90 2.77
CA PRO A 98 -10.90 -6.89 3.17
C PRO A 98 -11.41 -5.89 4.20
N LEU A 99 -12.73 -5.69 4.29
CA LEU A 99 -13.37 -4.83 5.28
C LEU A 99 -13.23 -5.35 6.72
N LEU A 100 -12.98 -6.64 6.91
CA LEU A 100 -12.80 -7.27 8.23
C LEU A 100 -11.47 -6.87 8.91
N LEU A 101 -10.55 -6.25 8.18
CA LEU A 101 -9.41 -5.55 8.78
C LEU A 101 -9.85 -4.38 9.69
N GLY A 102 -11.12 -3.96 9.64
CA GLY A 102 -11.69 -3.04 10.62
C GLY A 102 -10.91 -1.73 10.73
N LYS A 103 -10.55 -1.35 11.96
CA LYS A 103 -9.76 -0.12 12.21
C LYS A 103 -8.33 -0.19 11.67
N LYS A 104 -7.83 -1.40 11.36
CA LYS A 104 -6.51 -1.64 10.77
C LYS A 104 -6.53 -1.59 9.25
N LEU A 105 -7.70 -1.39 8.62
CA LEU A 105 -7.79 -1.20 7.17
C LEU A 105 -7.29 0.19 6.76
N GLY A 106 -6.16 0.22 6.07
CA GLY A 106 -5.60 1.39 5.41
C GLY A 106 -6.00 1.49 3.93
N PRO A 107 -5.15 2.08 3.08
CA PRO A 107 -5.45 2.29 1.67
C PRO A 107 -5.40 1.01 0.82
N PHE A 108 -6.16 1.00 -0.27
CA PHE A 108 -6.07 -0.02 -1.33
C PHE A 108 -5.12 0.42 -2.43
N LEU A 109 -4.18 -0.44 -2.82
CA LEU A 109 -3.25 -0.22 -3.92
C LEU A 109 -3.74 -0.88 -5.21
N TRP A 110 -3.84 -0.10 -6.29
CA TRP A 110 -4.15 -0.54 -7.64
C TRP A 110 -2.93 -0.35 -8.54
N GLN A 111 -2.13 -1.40 -8.70
CA GLN A 111 -0.92 -1.37 -9.53
C GLN A 111 -1.22 -1.85 -10.96
N PHE A 112 -0.78 -1.09 -11.96
CA PHE A 112 -1.01 -1.36 -13.39
C PHE A 112 0.27 -1.87 -14.08
N PRO A 113 0.17 -2.73 -15.11
CA PRO A 113 1.34 -3.26 -15.80
C PRO A 113 1.97 -2.24 -16.78
N PRO A 114 3.27 -2.37 -17.11
CA PRO A 114 3.97 -1.45 -18.00
C PRO A 114 3.45 -1.46 -19.45
N ASN A 115 2.73 -2.52 -19.86
CA ASN A 115 2.16 -2.64 -21.20
C ASN A 115 0.70 -2.15 -21.30
N MET A 116 0.17 -1.52 -20.25
CA MET A 116 -1.12 -0.83 -20.28
C MET A 116 -0.88 0.66 -20.49
N LYS A 117 -1.45 1.22 -21.55
CA LYS A 117 -1.44 2.67 -21.81
C LYS A 117 -2.65 3.35 -21.16
N PHE A 118 -2.51 4.63 -20.87
CA PHE A 118 -3.60 5.48 -20.37
C PHE A 118 -4.70 5.62 -21.43
N ASP A 119 -5.93 5.47 -20.98
CA ASP A 119 -7.18 5.64 -21.72
C ASP A 119 -8.11 6.39 -20.76
N GLU A 120 -8.34 7.67 -21.02
CA GLU A 120 -8.99 8.57 -20.07
C GLU A 120 -10.40 8.09 -19.70
N GLY A 121 -11.21 7.71 -20.69
CA GLY A 121 -12.57 7.25 -20.46
C GLY A 121 -12.62 5.96 -19.65
N ARG A 122 -11.76 4.99 -19.98
CA ARG A 122 -11.68 3.73 -19.23
C ARG A 122 -11.20 3.92 -17.80
N PHE A 123 -10.22 4.79 -17.59
CA PHE A 123 -9.70 5.06 -16.26
C PHE A 123 -10.68 5.86 -15.41
N ALA A 124 -11.41 6.81 -16.01
CA ALA A 124 -12.48 7.55 -15.33
C ALA A 124 -13.58 6.61 -14.84
N ARG A 125 -14.04 5.69 -15.70
CA ARG A 125 -15.04 4.68 -15.33
C ARG A 125 -14.56 3.78 -14.19
N PHE A 126 -13.28 3.39 -14.20
CA PHE A 126 -12.69 2.63 -13.11
C PHE A 126 -12.71 3.41 -11.79
N LEU A 127 -12.32 4.68 -11.78
CA LEU A 127 -12.31 5.50 -10.57
C LEU A 127 -13.71 5.78 -10.02
N GLU A 128 -14.72 5.92 -10.88
CA GLU A 128 -16.14 6.04 -10.49
C GLU A 128 -16.68 4.76 -9.83
N LEU A 129 -16.13 3.59 -10.18
CA LEU A 129 -16.53 2.30 -9.64
C LEU A 129 -15.96 2.03 -8.23
N LEU A 130 -14.89 2.74 -7.83
CA LEU A 130 -14.22 2.49 -6.55
C LEU A 130 -15.06 3.01 -5.37
N PRO A 131 -15.35 2.17 -4.35
CA PRO A 131 -16.09 2.62 -3.18
C PRO A 131 -15.20 3.46 -2.24
N HIS A 132 -15.61 4.69 -1.95
CA HIS A 132 -14.88 5.62 -1.08
C HIS A 132 -15.31 5.54 0.39
N SER A 133 -16.23 4.65 0.75
CA SER A 133 -16.67 4.43 2.11
C SER A 133 -17.00 2.96 2.37
N ARG A 134 -16.98 2.51 3.64
CA ARG A 134 -17.37 1.14 3.99
C ARG A 134 -18.81 0.82 3.57
N LYS A 135 -19.71 1.81 3.58
CA LYS A 135 -21.08 1.65 3.07
C LYS A 135 -21.06 1.36 1.57
N GLU A 136 -20.40 2.20 0.78
CA GLU A 136 -20.28 1.98 -0.67
C GLU A 136 -19.60 0.65 -1.00
N ALA A 137 -18.62 0.22 -0.20
CA ALA A 137 -17.96 -1.07 -0.41
C ALA A 137 -18.88 -2.26 -0.12
N ARG A 138 -19.74 -2.15 0.90
CA ARG A 138 -20.79 -3.15 1.17
C ARG A 138 -21.82 -3.18 0.05
N GLU A 139 -22.23 -2.02 -0.47
CA GLU A 139 -23.16 -1.92 -1.61
C GLU A 139 -22.53 -2.52 -2.88
N CYS A 140 -21.28 -2.17 -3.18
CA CYS A 140 -20.50 -2.76 -4.26
C CYS A 140 -20.44 -4.29 -4.16
N ALA A 141 -20.17 -4.82 -2.95
CA ALA A 141 -20.08 -6.26 -2.70
C ALA A 141 -21.39 -7.02 -2.96
N GLN A 142 -22.56 -6.36 -3.00
CA GLN A 142 -23.84 -7.02 -3.33
C GLN A 142 -23.87 -7.54 -4.77
N GLY A 143 -23.09 -6.92 -5.67
CA GLY A 143 -22.92 -7.36 -7.06
C GLY A 143 -21.95 -8.53 -7.24
N CYS A 144 -21.53 -9.21 -6.18
CA CYS A 144 -20.59 -10.32 -6.26
C CYS A 144 -21.23 -11.61 -6.81
N ALA A 145 -20.38 -12.50 -7.31
CA ALA A 145 -20.74 -13.84 -7.73
C ALA A 145 -21.35 -14.64 -6.56
N GLN A 146 -22.28 -15.56 -6.88
CA GLN A 146 -23.05 -16.32 -5.89
C GLN A 146 -22.17 -16.99 -4.81
N ARG A 147 -21.05 -17.61 -5.21
CA ARG A 147 -20.12 -18.26 -4.27
C ARG A 147 -19.60 -17.37 -3.15
N LEU A 148 -19.55 -16.04 -3.36
CA LEU A 148 -19.09 -15.06 -2.37
C LEU A 148 -20.24 -14.47 -1.56
N LYS A 149 -21.49 -14.67 -1.96
CA LYS A 149 -22.63 -14.45 -1.07
C LYS A 149 -22.67 -15.50 0.03
N ASP A 150 -22.24 -16.72 -0.30
CA ASP A 150 -22.24 -17.85 0.64
C ASP A 150 -20.98 -17.88 1.53
N ASN A 151 -19.81 -17.54 0.95
CA ASN A 151 -18.51 -17.70 1.63
C ASN A 151 -17.70 -16.39 1.79
N GLY A 152 -18.25 -15.26 1.34
CA GLY A 152 -17.66 -13.94 1.55
C GLY A 152 -18.17 -13.29 2.83
N SER A 153 -17.63 -12.13 3.17
CA SER A 153 -18.13 -11.34 4.29
C SER A 153 -17.83 -9.87 4.11
N THR A 154 -18.79 -9.06 4.56
CA THR A 154 -18.62 -7.61 4.73
C THR A 154 -19.10 -7.14 6.10
N ASP A 155 -19.12 -8.06 7.08
CA ASP A 155 -19.67 -7.83 8.42
C ASP A 155 -18.75 -6.95 9.27
N ILE A 156 -18.74 -5.67 8.93
CA ILE A 156 -18.10 -4.61 9.70
C ILE A 156 -19.10 -3.46 9.87
N ARG A 157 -19.13 -2.88 11.06
CA ARG A 157 -19.98 -1.72 11.36
C ARG A 157 -19.32 -0.40 10.94
N GLY A 158 -20.15 0.64 10.85
CA GLY A 158 -19.74 2.01 10.56
C GLY A 158 -19.53 2.31 9.08
N ASN A 159 -19.22 3.58 8.81
CA ASN A 159 -19.02 4.11 7.46
C ASN A 159 -17.69 4.85 7.32
N ALA A 160 -16.60 4.25 7.81
CA ALA A 160 -15.27 4.84 7.68
C ALA A 160 -14.92 5.03 6.19
N ARG A 161 -14.20 6.11 5.89
CA ARG A 161 -13.72 6.41 4.54
C ARG A 161 -12.70 5.36 4.08
N LEU A 162 -12.78 4.98 2.81
CA LEU A 162 -11.82 4.15 2.13
C LEU A 162 -10.93 5.02 1.23
N ARG A 163 -9.67 4.63 1.12
CA ARG A 163 -8.64 5.36 0.38
C ARG A 163 -8.07 4.46 -0.70
N HIS A 164 -7.80 5.02 -1.87
CA HIS A 164 -7.24 4.29 -3.00
C HIS A 164 -5.98 4.98 -3.49
N ALA A 165 -5.00 4.18 -3.85
CA ALA A 165 -3.76 4.60 -4.49
C ALA A 165 -3.57 3.85 -5.81
N VAL A 166 -3.01 4.52 -6.82
CA VAL A 166 -2.76 3.98 -8.16
C VAL A 166 -1.27 4.03 -8.45
N GLU A 167 -0.68 2.89 -8.79
CA GLU A 167 0.70 2.79 -9.28
C GLU A 167 0.71 2.55 -10.79
N ILE A 168 1.34 3.47 -11.52
CA ILE A 168 1.52 3.42 -12.96
C ILE A 168 2.91 2.89 -13.31
N ARG A 169 3.03 2.25 -14.48
CA ARG A 169 4.31 1.72 -15.00
C ARG A 169 4.54 2.06 -16.49
N ASN A 170 3.72 2.95 -17.04
CA ASN A 170 3.76 3.33 -18.45
C ASN A 170 3.71 4.86 -18.58
N GLU A 171 4.56 5.43 -19.44
CA GLU A 171 4.73 6.88 -19.59
C GLU A 171 3.49 7.60 -20.14
N SER A 172 2.58 6.90 -20.82
CA SER A 172 1.34 7.53 -21.32
C SER A 172 0.43 8.09 -20.22
N PHE A 173 0.63 7.68 -18.97
CA PHE A 173 -0.05 8.25 -17.81
C PHE A 173 0.55 9.60 -17.35
N LEU A 174 1.73 9.99 -17.84
CA LEU A 174 2.39 11.26 -17.50
C LEU A 174 1.74 12.42 -18.27
N CYS A 175 0.45 12.66 -18.01
CA CYS A 175 -0.31 13.75 -18.63
C CYS A 175 -1.23 14.44 -17.63
N GLU A 176 -1.54 15.71 -17.90
CA GLU A 176 -2.37 16.54 -17.02
C GLU A 176 -3.77 15.96 -16.80
N ALA A 177 -4.37 15.34 -17.82
CA ALA A 177 -5.69 14.72 -17.75
C ALA A 177 -5.73 13.63 -16.67
N PHE A 178 -4.72 12.76 -16.60
CA PHE A 178 -4.63 11.72 -15.59
C PHE A 178 -4.50 12.31 -14.17
N ILE A 179 -3.65 13.32 -13.98
CA ILE A 179 -3.48 13.97 -12.67
C ILE A 179 -4.76 14.66 -12.21
N LYS A 180 -5.46 15.36 -13.11
CA LYS A 180 -6.75 16.00 -12.82
C LYS A 180 -7.80 14.95 -12.42
N LEU A 181 -7.83 13.82 -13.12
CA LEU A 181 -8.75 12.74 -12.84
C LEU A 181 -8.51 12.13 -11.44
N LEU A 182 -7.25 11.85 -11.07
CA LEU A 182 -6.92 11.38 -9.72
C LEU A 182 -7.30 12.40 -8.64
N ARG A 183 -7.04 13.70 -8.85
CA ARG A 183 -7.44 14.78 -7.94
C ARG A 183 -8.96 14.88 -7.75
N LYS A 184 -9.72 14.77 -8.85
CA LYS A 184 -11.19 14.78 -8.83
C LYS A 184 -11.74 13.67 -7.94
N HIS A 185 -11.17 12.48 -8.02
CA HIS A 185 -11.60 11.31 -7.25
C HIS A 185 -10.89 11.13 -5.90
N GLN A 186 -9.99 12.05 -5.50
CA GLN A 186 -9.19 11.94 -4.28
C GLN A 186 -8.44 10.60 -4.18
N VAL A 187 -7.92 10.10 -5.30
CA VAL A 187 -7.11 8.88 -5.39
C VAL A 187 -5.64 9.25 -5.46
N ALA A 188 -4.82 8.66 -4.60
CA ALA A 188 -3.40 8.97 -4.52
C ALA A 188 -2.64 8.39 -5.72
N LEU A 189 -1.82 9.20 -6.36
CA LEU A 189 -0.74 8.73 -7.22
C LEU A 189 0.33 8.11 -6.33
N VAL A 190 0.76 6.90 -6.64
CA VAL A 190 1.85 6.25 -5.92
C VAL A 190 3.18 6.87 -6.36
N VAL A 191 3.95 7.36 -5.39
CA VAL A 191 5.35 7.72 -5.59
C VAL A 191 6.16 6.43 -5.60
N ALA A 192 6.46 5.93 -6.79
CA ALA A 192 7.16 4.66 -6.97
C ALA A 192 8.63 4.89 -7.33
N ASP A 193 9.53 4.54 -6.42
CA ASP A 193 10.97 4.55 -6.69
C ASP A 193 11.41 3.18 -7.22
N SER A 194 11.72 3.12 -8.50
CA SER A 194 11.89 1.88 -9.26
C SER A 194 13.26 1.73 -9.92
N ALA A 195 14.29 2.39 -9.35
CA ALA A 195 15.64 2.44 -9.92
C ALA A 195 15.65 2.87 -11.40
N GLY A 196 14.83 3.87 -11.73
CA GLY A 196 14.69 4.41 -13.10
C GLY A 196 13.96 3.49 -14.09
N LYS A 197 13.46 2.33 -13.66
CA LYS A 197 12.81 1.39 -14.58
C LYS A 197 11.47 1.93 -15.08
N TRP A 198 10.62 2.40 -14.18
CA TRP A 198 9.27 2.90 -14.46
C TRP A 198 9.15 4.40 -14.22
N PRO A 199 8.12 5.06 -14.78
CA PRO A 199 7.91 6.49 -14.58
C PRO A 199 7.93 6.90 -13.11
N TYR A 200 8.63 7.99 -12.82
CA TYR A 200 8.75 8.58 -11.49
C TYR A 200 8.14 9.98 -11.49
N VAL A 201 7.16 10.20 -10.61
CA VAL A 201 6.48 11.49 -10.43
C VAL A 201 5.92 11.61 -9.00
N GLU A 202 5.78 12.85 -8.54
CA GLU A 202 5.48 13.20 -7.13
C GLU A 202 4.24 14.10 -7.01
N ASP A 203 3.36 14.14 -8.02
CA ASP A 203 2.10 14.89 -7.97
C ASP A 203 1.23 14.44 -6.79
N LEU A 204 0.92 15.37 -5.88
CA LEU A 204 -0.03 15.12 -4.79
C LEU A 204 -1.47 15.21 -5.34
N THR A 205 -2.16 14.07 -5.36
CA THR A 205 -3.52 13.93 -5.91
C THR A 205 -4.58 13.59 -4.86
N ALA A 206 -4.18 13.32 -3.62
CA ALA A 206 -5.09 13.05 -2.51
C ALA A 206 -4.67 13.79 -1.24
N ASP A 207 -5.44 13.59 -0.17
CA ASP A 207 -5.14 14.07 1.19
C ASP A 207 -4.18 13.14 1.96
N PHE A 208 -3.64 12.12 1.29
CA PHE A 208 -2.59 11.24 1.78
C PHE A 208 -1.57 10.96 0.67
N VAL A 209 -0.40 10.44 1.03
CA VAL A 209 0.65 10.00 0.12
C VAL A 209 0.85 8.50 0.25
N TYR A 210 1.05 7.83 -0.89
CA TYR A 210 1.41 6.42 -0.95
C TYR A 210 2.74 6.29 -1.67
N MET A 211 3.71 5.62 -1.06
CA MET A 211 5.04 5.40 -1.60
C MET A 211 5.32 3.91 -1.72
N ARG A 212 5.99 3.52 -2.80
CA ARG A 212 6.59 2.18 -2.91
C ARG A 212 8.04 2.30 -3.32
N LEU A 213 8.91 1.80 -2.46
CA LEU A 213 10.36 1.89 -2.60
C LEU A 213 10.89 0.52 -3.04
N HIS A 214 11.13 0.38 -4.34
CA HIS A 214 11.49 -0.89 -4.97
C HIS A 214 13.01 -1.12 -4.99
N GLY A 215 13.82 -0.17 -4.56
CA GLY A 215 15.28 -0.23 -4.61
C GLY A 215 15.88 0.99 -5.32
N ASP A 216 17.06 1.41 -4.85
CA ASP A 216 17.75 2.65 -5.25
C ASP A 216 18.48 2.51 -6.60
N VAL A 217 19.23 1.41 -6.78
CA VAL A 217 20.11 1.19 -7.94
C VAL A 217 19.63 0.04 -8.83
N GLU A 218 19.10 -1.01 -8.23
CA GLU A 218 18.58 -2.19 -8.90
C GLU A 218 17.19 -2.53 -8.36
N LEU A 219 16.23 -2.70 -9.27
CA LEU A 219 14.85 -3.04 -8.92
C LEU A 219 14.79 -4.36 -8.14
N TYR A 220 14.20 -4.29 -6.96
CA TYR A 220 13.96 -5.34 -5.97
C TYR A 220 15.18 -5.92 -5.25
N SER A 221 16.39 -5.60 -5.72
CA SER A 221 17.64 -6.25 -5.29
C SER A 221 18.59 -5.32 -4.56
N SER A 222 18.38 -4.00 -4.62
CA SER A 222 19.25 -3.02 -3.96
C SER A 222 18.60 -2.47 -2.69
N GLY A 223 19.39 -2.36 -1.64
CA GLY A 223 19.02 -1.60 -0.44
C GLY A 223 19.18 -0.10 -0.66
N TYR A 224 18.67 0.69 0.28
CA TYR A 224 18.81 2.13 0.27
C TYR A 224 20.02 2.61 1.08
N THR A 225 20.81 3.49 0.50
CA THR A 225 21.93 4.13 1.23
C THR A 225 21.41 5.05 2.34
N ALA A 226 22.26 5.36 3.32
CA ALA A 226 21.91 6.32 4.37
C ALA A 226 21.55 7.71 3.81
N GLN A 227 22.14 8.11 2.69
CA GLN A 227 21.81 9.35 1.99
C GLN A 227 20.45 9.29 1.31
N ALA A 228 20.16 8.20 0.59
CA ALA A 228 18.85 8.00 -0.04
C ALA A 228 17.72 7.97 1.00
N LEU A 229 17.90 7.28 2.13
CA LEU A 229 16.92 7.30 3.23
C LEU A 229 16.75 8.69 3.88
N ARG A 230 17.80 9.53 3.92
CA ARG A 230 17.66 10.94 4.36
C ARG A 230 16.81 11.75 3.40
N ARG A 231 16.97 11.56 2.08
CA ARG A 231 16.12 12.19 1.06
C ARG A 231 14.65 11.80 1.24
N TRP A 232 14.38 10.51 1.47
CA TRP A 232 13.02 10.03 1.74
C TRP A 232 12.44 10.55 3.05
N LYS A 233 13.24 10.59 4.12
CA LYS A 233 12.84 11.25 5.38
C LYS A 233 12.36 12.68 5.12
N GLN A 234 13.13 13.48 4.40
CA GLN A 234 12.79 14.88 4.12
C GLN A 234 11.46 14.98 3.36
N ARG A 235 11.28 14.19 2.30
CA ARG A 235 10.02 14.14 1.53
C ARG A 235 8.82 13.78 2.42
N ILE A 236 8.94 12.73 3.24
CA ILE A 236 7.91 12.32 4.20
C ILE A 236 7.58 13.46 5.18
N GLN A 237 8.59 14.15 5.71
CA GLN A 237 8.37 15.29 6.61
C GLN A 237 7.63 16.44 5.90
N HIS A 238 8.02 16.80 4.68
CA HIS A 238 7.32 17.82 3.89
C HIS A 238 5.85 17.44 3.67
N TRP A 239 5.58 16.23 3.17
CA TRP A 239 4.23 15.76 2.91
C TRP A 239 3.37 15.68 4.16
N SER A 240 3.92 15.16 5.26
CA SER A 240 3.25 15.07 6.57
C SER A 240 2.79 16.43 7.10
N GLN A 241 3.52 17.49 6.74
CA GLN A 241 3.21 18.88 7.09
C GLN A 241 2.40 19.61 6.01
N GLY A 242 1.81 18.87 5.06
CA GLY A 242 0.98 19.42 4.01
C GLY A 242 1.75 20.12 2.87
N ARG A 243 3.08 20.09 2.90
CA ARG A 243 3.97 20.73 1.91
C ARG A 243 4.34 19.76 0.79
N GLN A 244 4.90 20.30 -0.29
CA GLN A 244 5.54 19.55 -1.37
C GLN A 244 7.07 19.73 -1.24
N ALA A 245 7.86 18.78 -1.73
CA ALA A 245 9.31 18.95 -1.84
C ALA A 245 9.65 19.91 -2.98
N ASP A 246 10.66 20.77 -2.79
CA ASP A 246 11.02 21.80 -3.77
C ASP A 246 11.61 21.19 -5.06
N ASP A 247 12.23 20.01 -4.95
CA ASP A 247 12.81 19.22 -6.04
C ASP A 247 11.84 18.15 -6.59
N ALA A 248 10.55 18.24 -6.28
CA ALA A 248 9.55 17.26 -6.73
C ALA A 248 9.42 17.25 -8.26
N GLN A 249 9.44 16.05 -8.85
CA GLN A 249 9.15 15.89 -10.28
C GLN A 249 7.64 15.81 -10.51
N LEU A 250 7.09 16.79 -11.22
CA LEU A 250 5.64 16.96 -11.39
C LEU A 250 5.25 16.93 -12.88
N VAL A 251 4.15 16.24 -13.17
CA VAL A 251 3.45 16.32 -14.46
C VAL A 251 2.69 17.64 -14.56
N VAL A 252 2.06 18.08 -13.47
CA VAL A 252 1.32 19.36 -13.41
C VAL A 252 2.07 20.31 -12.48
N PRO A 253 2.87 21.25 -13.02
CA PRO A 253 3.63 22.21 -12.23
C PRO A 253 2.74 23.09 -11.35
N GLY A 254 3.31 23.56 -10.25
CA GLY A 254 2.65 24.44 -9.30
C GLY A 254 2.25 23.75 -8.00
N PRO A 255 1.75 24.53 -7.02
CA PRO A 255 1.43 23.99 -5.71
C PRO A 255 0.22 23.05 -5.78
N PRO A 256 0.26 21.89 -5.11
CA PRO A 256 -0.91 21.02 -5.00
C PRO A 256 -1.99 21.70 -4.14
N PRO A 257 -3.23 21.17 -4.13
CA PRO A 257 -4.27 21.64 -3.23
C PRO A 257 -3.78 21.72 -1.78
N ARG A 258 -3.99 22.86 -1.12
CA ARG A 258 -3.50 23.10 0.26
C ARG A 258 -4.12 22.10 1.23
N ARG A 259 -3.28 21.52 2.08
CA ARG A 259 -3.68 20.66 3.22
C ARG A 259 -2.82 21.04 4.42
N ALA A 260 -3.39 20.95 5.63
CA ALA A 260 -2.62 21.20 6.85
C ALA A 260 -1.62 20.07 7.14
N ALA A 261 -1.98 18.85 6.77
CA ALA A 261 -1.18 17.64 6.92
C ALA A 261 -1.64 16.59 5.92
N ARG A 262 -0.80 15.59 5.63
CA ARG A 262 -1.17 14.39 4.86
C ARG A 262 -0.65 13.15 5.55
N ASP A 263 -1.50 12.14 5.67
CA ASP A 263 -1.00 10.81 6.08
C ASP A 263 -0.03 10.28 5.02
N VAL A 264 0.99 9.54 5.45
CA VAL A 264 1.99 8.97 4.55
C VAL A 264 2.08 7.47 4.77
N TYR A 265 1.89 6.70 3.70
CA TYR A 265 2.05 5.26 3.65
C TYR A 265 3.27 4.93 2.79
N CYS A 266 4.25 4.23 3.34
CA CYS A 266 5.50 3.91 2.67
C CYS A 266 5.82 2.44 2.81
N TYR A 267 5.94 1.75 1.69
CA TYR A 267 6.23 0.32 1.66
C TYR A 267 7.48 0.05 0.85
N PHE A 268 8.43 -0.63 1.49
CA PHE A 268 9.58 -1.20 0.81
C PHE A 268 9.17 -2.51 0.12
N ASP A 269 9.54 -2.67 -1.14
CA ASP A 269 9.24 -3.85 -1.99
C ASP A 269 10.56 -4.50 -2.49
N ASN A 270 11.72 -4.05 -1.98
CA ASN A 270 13.06 -4.57 -2.30
C ASN A 270 13.38 -5.89 -1.56
N ASP A 271 12.52 -6.88 -1.76
CA ASP A 271 12.44 -8.09 -0.93
C ASP A 271 13.45 -9.18 -1.32
N GLN A 272 14.04 -9.15 -2.52
CA GLN A 272 14.83 -10.27 -3.07
C GLN A 272 16.10 -10.58 -2.26
N LYS A 273 16.69 -9.56 -1.62
CA LYS A 273 17.88 -9.70 -0.76
C LYS A 273 17.62 -9.28 0.68
N VAL A 274 16.37 -9.43 1.15
CA VAL A 274 15.96 -9.11 2.53
C VAL A 274 16.14 -7.62 2.89
N HIS A 275 16.36 -6.73 1.92
CA HIS A 275 16.64 -5.33 2.22
C HIS A 275 15.44 -4.58 2.81
N ALA A 276 14.23 -4.86 2.32
CA ALA A 276 13.01 -4.17 2.71
C ALA A 276 12.79 -4.03 4.23
N PRO A 277 12.81 -5.11 5.05
CA PRO A 277 12.62 -4.97 6.49
C PRO A 277 13.69 -4.10 7.17
N TYR A 278 14.95 -4.21 6.76
CA TYR A 278 16.04 -3.41 7.33
C TYR A 278 15.94 -1.94 6.91
N ASP A 279 15.62 -1.65 5.65
CA ASP A 279 15.48 -0.28 5.17
C ASP A 279 14.24 0.41 5.76
N ALA A 280 13.13 -0.32 5.92
CA ALA A 280 11.96 0.14 6.65
C ALA A 280 12.32 0.51 8.10
N ARG A 281 13.05 -0.37 8.80
CA ARG A 281 13.50 -0.13 10.18
C ARG A 281 14.41 1.10 10.28
N ARG A 282 15.37 1.24 9.38
CA ARG A 282 16.27 2.41 9.33
C ARG A 282 15.51 3.71 9.06
N LEU A 283 14.47 3.69 8.21
CA LEU A 283 13.66 4.88 7.94
C LEU A 283 12.78 5.26 9.14
N LEU A 284 12.18 4.27 9.82
CA LEU A 284 11.46 4.46 11.08
C LEU A 284 12.35 5.11 12.14
N GLN A 285 13.56 4.59 12.35
CA GLN A 285 14.56 5.17 13.27
C GLN A 285 14.90 6.62 12.92
N LYS A 286 15.10 6.91 11.64
CA LYS A 286 15.40 8.27 11.17
C LYS A 286 14.26 9.26 11.43
N LEU A 287 13.03 8.77 11.52
CA LEU A 287 11.82 9.54 11.83
C LEU A 287 11.43 9.44 13.32
N SER A 288 12.19 8.69 14.14
CA SER A 288 11.91 8.41 15.55
C SER A 288 10.55 7.74 15.79
N LEU A 289 10.15 6.86 14.87
CA LEU A 289 8.87 6.13 14.89
C LEU A 289 9.02 4.66 15.33
N ASP A 290 10.17 4.29 15.87
CA ASP A 290 10.54 2.92 16.23
C ASP A 290 10.44 2.60 17.73
N HIS A 291 10.14 3.60 18.56
CA HIS A 291 10.13 3.51 20.03
C HIS A 291 9.10 2.52 20.60
N GLU A 292 7.98 2.28 19.91
CA GLU A 292 6.95 1.30 20.33
C GLU A 292 7.13 -0.09 19.70
N LEU A 293 8.13 -0.25 18.84
CA LEU A 293 8.30 -1.47 18.05
C LEU A 293 9.14 -2.50 18.82
N MET A 294 8.52 -3.65 19.11
CA MET A 294 9.01 -4.65 20.06
C MET A 294 10.03 -5.62 19.48
N THR A 295 10.07 -5.81 18.16
CA THR A 295 11.00 -6.75 17.51
C THR A 295 12.00 -6.02 16.64
N GLU A 296 13.20 -6.59 16.56
CA GLU A 296 14.25 -6.13 15.68
C GLU A 296 14.56 -7.21 14.63
N PRO A 297 14.86 -6.81 13.37
CA PRO A 297 15.32 -7.73 12.34
C PRO A 297 16.41 -8.70 12.84
N GLY A 298 16.13 -10.00 12.75
CA GLY A 298 17.06 -11.09 13.09
C GLY A 298 17.26 -11.38 14.57
N VAL A 299 16.60 -10.64 15.46
CA VAL A 299 16.72 -10.82 16.91
C VAL A 299 15.56 -11.66 17.44
N VAL A 300 15.86 -12.63 18.31
CA VAL A 300 14.82 -13.41 19.02
C VAL A 300 14.13 -12.47 20.01
N PRO A 301 12.78 -12.33 19.97
CA PRO A 301 12.08 -11.47 20.92
C PRO A 301 12.23 -11.99 22.35
N GLU A 302 12.46 -11.09 23.31
CA GLU A 302 12.50 -11.43 24.74
C GLU A 302 11.10 -11.66 25.35
N VAL A 303 10.05 -11.42 24.57
CA VAL A 303 8.65 -11.50 24.98
C VAL A 303 7.84 -12.35 24.02
N THR A 304 6.79 -12.99 24.53
CA THR A 304 5.86 -13.77 23.70
C THR A 304 5.16 -12.89 22.67
N LEU A 305 5.10 -13.39 21.44
CA LEU A 305 4.46 -12.75 20.30
C LEU A 305 2.94 -12.87 20.32
#